data_AF-A0A7C4Y9E2-F1
#
_entry.id   AF-A0A7C4Y9E2-F1
#
_cell.length_a   1.000
_cell.length_b   1.000
_cell.length_c   1.000
_cell.angle_alpha   90.00
_cell.angle_beta   90.00
_cell.angle_gamma   90.00
#
_symmetry.space_group_name_H-M   'P 1'
#
loop_
_entity.id
_entity.type
_entity.pdbx_description
1 polymer ?
#
loop_
_entity_poly.entity_id
_entity_poly.type
_entity_poly.pdbx_seq_one_letter_code
_entity_poly.pdbx_strand_id
1 'polypeptide(L)'
;KDKEQYHIVHISFSDRKWWLYQSAFFCAFYFAIFLLLTYLKKDFAPDAIPWADAFASATAFTGMWLMTRKKVESWYWWIATNIASIPLYFVKQYVFTSVYYLVLLFMAFWGLVEWRNKAQKQQTV
;
A
#
# COMPACT_ATOMS: atom_id res chain seq x y z
N LYS A 1 -15.58 -30.35 24.84
CA LYS A 1 -16.28 -30.26 23.54
C LYS A 1 -16.30 -28.78 23.18
N ASP A 2 -15.11 -28.20 22.96
CA ASP A 2 -14.96 -26.76 22.75
C ASP A 2 -14.81 -26.54 21.25
N LYS A 3 -15.87 -26.04 20.63
CA LYS A 3 -15.81 -25.51 19.27
C LYS A 3 -15.03 -24.20 19.37
N GLU A 4 -13.72 -24.26 19.14
CA GLU A 4 -12.93 -23.06 18.85
C GLU A 4 -13.64 -22.32 17.70
N GLN A 5 -14.27 -21.20 18.04
CA GLN A 5 -14.86 -20.27 17.09
C GLN A 5 -13.69 -19.61 16.38
N TYR A 6 -13.09 -20.28 15.37
CA TYR A 6 -12.08 -19.69 14.52
C TYR A 6 -12.69 -18.45 13.90
N HIS A 7 -12.25 -17.27 14.34
CA HIS A 7 -12.67 -15.99 13.77
C HIS A 7 -12.05 -15.92 12.38
N ILE A 8 -12.73 -16.54 11.40
CA ILE A 8 -12.29 -16.56 10.03
C ILE A 8 -12.32 -15.13 9.53
N VAL A 9 -11.14 -14.59 9.27
CA VAL A 9 -11.00 -13.27 8.68
C VAL A 9 -11.61 -13.34 7.29
N HIS A 10 -12.75 -12.68 7.10
CA HIS A 10 -13.42 -12.60 5.81
C HIS A 10 -12.62 -11.67 4.89
N ILE A 11 -12.03 -12.24 3.84
CA ILE A 11 -11.29 -11.50 2.82
C ILE A 11 -12.27 -11.25 1.68
N SER A 12 -12.40 -9.99 1.25
CA SER A 12 -13.34 -9.61 0.20
C SER A 12 -12.66 -8.78 -0.88
N PHE A 13 -13.24 -8.80 -2.08
CA PHE A 13 -12.85 -7.89 -3.16
C PHE A 13 -13.50 -6.51 -2.96
N SER A 14 -12.95 -5.50 -3.62
CA SER A 14 -13.44 -4.12 -3.58
C SER A 14 -14.45 -3.88 -4.70
N ASP A 15 -15.65 -3.48 -4.32
CA ASP A 15 -16.69 -3.07 -5.27
C ASP A 15 -16.36 -1.71 -5.90
N ARG A 16 -17.13 -1.33 -6.93
CA ARG A 16 -16.95 -0.04 -7.63
C ARG A 16 -17.00 1.19 -6.70
N LYS A 17 -17.82 1.14 -5.63
CA LYS A 17 -17.87 2.20 -4.61
C LYS A 17 -16.59 2.24 -3.76
N TRP A 18 -16.03 1.08 -3.41
CA TRP A 18 -14.76 1.00 -2.67
C TRP A 18 -13.58 1.50 -3.50
N TRP A 19 -13.57 1.23 -4.80
CA TRP A 19 -12.61 1.80 -5.74
C TRP A 19 -12.65 3.34 -5.75
N LEU A 20 -13.84 3.93 -5.64
CA LEU A 20 -13.96 5.39 -5.52
C LEU A 20 -13.40 5.88 -4.18
N TYR A 21 -13.75 5.23 -3.06
CA TYR A 21 -13.26 5.63 -1.73
C TYR A 21 -11.74 5.55 -1.60
N GLN A 22 -11.12 4.46 -2.07
CA GLN A 22 -9.66 4.31 -2.00
C GLN A 22 -8.94 5.34 -2.88
N SER A 23 -9.51 5.66 -4.05
CA SER A 23 -8.93 6.66 -4.96
C SER A 23 -9.06 8.07 -4.38
N ALA A 24 -10.21 8.40 -3.81
CA ALA A 24 -10.43 9.68 -3.13
C ALA A 24 -9.47 9.85 -1.93
N PHE A 25 -9.29 8.79 -1.14
CA PHE A 25 -8.35 8.79 -0.02
C PHE A 25 -6.91 8.95 -0.46
N PHE A 26 -6.49 8.19 -1.48
CA PHE A 26 -5.18 8.32 -2.08
C PHE A 26 -4.93 9.76 -2.53
N CYS A 27 -5.85 10.36 -3.29
CA CYS A 27 -5.73 11.74 -3.75
C CYS A 27 -5.62 12.72 -2.57
N ALA A 28 -6.49 12.59 -1.56
CA ALA A 28 -6.47 13.46 -0.39
C ALA A 28 -5.11 13.39 0.36
N PHE A 29 -4.62 12.17 0.62
CA PHE A 29 -3.32 11.98 1.27
C PHE A 29 -2.15 12.44 0.40
N TYR A 30 -2.20 12.19 -0.90
CA TYR A 30 -1.18 12.64 -1.85
C TYR A 30 -1.06 14.15 -1.84
N PHE A 31 -2.16 14.89 -2.02
CA PHE A 31 -2.13 16.35 -2.01
C PHE A 31 -1.72 16.91 -0.65
N ALA A 32 -2.22 16.34 0.45
CA ALA A 32 -1.85 16.78 1.79
C ALA A 32 -0.34 16.61 2.06
N ILE A 33 0.22 15.43 1.77
CA ILE A 33 1.64 15.14 1.99
C ILE A 33 2.50 15.93 1.00
N PHE A 34 2.08 16.06 -0.25
CA PHE A 34 2.81 16.84 -1.25
C PHE A 34 2.95 18.31 -0.84
N LEU A 35 1.85 18.95 -0.42
CA LEU A 35 1.88 20.34 0.05
C LEU A 35 2.74 20.48 1.30
N LEU A 36 2.61 19.56 2.26
CA LEU A 36 3.41 19.53 3.48
C LEU A 36 4.92 19.41 3.18
N LEU A 37 5.31 18.44 2.34
CA LEU A 37 6.70 18.24 1.95
C LEU A 37 7.25 19.39 1.12
N THR A 38 6.44 20.02 0.27
CA THR A 38 6.84 21.18 -0.51
C THR A 38 7.12 22.38 0.39
N TYR A 39 6.30 22.58 1.41
CA TYR A 39 6.51 23.61 2.43
C TYR A 39 7.77 23.32 3.28
N LEU A 40 7.89 22.10 3.81
CA LEU A 40 9.01 21.71 4.69
C LEU A 40 10.36 21.60 3.95
N LYS A 41 10.36 21.27 2.67
CA LYS A 41 11.59 21.15 1.85
C LYS A 41 12.41 22.43 1.86
N LYS A 42 11.76 23.59 1.92
CA LYS A 42 12.42 24.89 1.90
C LYS A 42 13.38 25.10 3.07
N ASP A 43 13.02 24.56 4.24
CA ASP A 43 13.71 24.87 5.50
C ASP A 43 14.37 23.64 6.17
N PHE A 44 13.89 22.41 5.93
CA PHE A 44 14.30 21.21 6.67
C PHE A 44 14.76 20.02 5.84
N ALA A 45 14.30 19.87 4.58
CA ALA A 45 14.50 18.64 3.81
C ALA A 45 14.88 18.91 2.34
N PRO A 46 16.08 19.47 2.07
CA PRO A 46 16.49 19.85 0.72
C PRO A 46 16.53 18.67 -0.27
N ASP A 47 16.87 17.47 0.20
CA ASP A 47 16.95 16.25 -0.61
C ASP A 47 15.60 15.53 -0.79
N ALA A 48 14.52 16.05 -0.19
CA ALA A 48 13.19 15.51 -0.41
C ALA A 48 12.79 15.67 -1.89
N ILE A 49 12.09 14.67 -2.42
CA ILE A 49 11.49 14.72 -3.76
C ILE A 49 9.98 14.71 -3.50
N PRO A 50 9.33 15.88 -3.26
CA PRO A 50 8.01 15.94 -2.65
C PRO A 50 6.95 15.12 -3.39
N TRP A 51 6.97 15.12 -4.72
CA TRP A 51 6.01 14.36 -5.53
C TRP A 51 6.20 12.84 -5.38
N ALA A 52 7.44 12.36 -5.37
CA ALA A 52 7.74 10.93 -5.28
C ALA A 52 7.55 10.40 -3.86
N ASP A 53 8.02 11.16 -2.86
CA ASP A 53 7.84 10.85 -1.45
C ASP A 53 6.35 10.87 -1.05
N ALA A 54 5.57 11.84 -1.55
CA ALA A 54 4.12 11.88 -1.36
C ALA A 54 3.41 10.71 -2.03
N PHE A 55 3.81 10.33 -3.25
CA PHE A 55 3.23 9.18 -3.95
C PHE A 55 3.46 7.87 -3.19
N ALA A 56 4.71 7.58 -2.80
CA ALA A 56 5.06 6.38 -2.04
C ALA A 56 4.33 6.34 -0.69
N SER A 57 4.22 7.48 0.00
CA SER A 57 3.52 7.56 1.28
C SER A 57 2.01 7.37 1.13
N ALA A 58 1.37 8.06 0.18
CA ALA A 58 -0.07 7.98 -0.03
C ALA A 58 -0.52 6.60 -0.50
N THR A 59 0.26 5.95 -1.39
CA THR A 59 0.02 4.56 -1.79
C THR A 59 0.13 3.61 -0.59
N ALA A 60 1.13 3.78 0.28
CA ALA A 60 1.29 2.98 1.49
C ALA A 60 0.13 3.14 2.48
N PHE A 61 -0.31 4.38 2.75
CA PHE A 61 -1.46 4.64 3.61
C PHE A 61 -2.74 4.01 3.06
N THR A 62 -2.95 4.10 1.74
CA THR A 62 -4.10 3.49 1.07
C THR A 62 -4.05 1.97 1.16
N GLY A 63 -2.88 1.37 0.92
CA GLY A 63 -2.65 -0.07 1.06
C GLY A 63 -2.90 -0.55 2.50
N MET A 64 -2.44 0.20 3.49
CA MET A 64 -2.67 -0.10 4.91
C MET A 64 -4.16 -0.02 5.26
N TRP A 65 -4.87 1.02 4.79
CA TRP A 65 -6.31 1.10 5.01
C TRP A 65 -7.02 -0.13 4.44
N LEU A 66 -6.77 -0.48 3.18
CA LEU A 66 -7.42 -1.65 2.58
C LEU A 66 -7.02 -2.96 3.29
N MET A 67 -5.79 -3.05 3.78
CA MET A 67 -5.29 -4.22 4.53
C MET A 67 -6.07 -4.40 5.85
N THR A 68 -6.32 -3.30 6.59
CA THR A 68 -7.14 -3.36 7.81
C THR A 68 -8.59 -3.77 7.52
N ARG A 69 -9.11 -3.41 6.34
CA ARG A 69 -10.44 -3.77 5.85
C ARG A 69 -10.47 -5.15 5.15
N LYS A 70 -9.35 -5.87 5.14
CA LYS A 70 -9.21 -7.22 4.55
C LYS A 70 -9.62 -7.27 3.09
N LYS A 71 -9.28 -6.21 2.34
CA LYS A 71 -9.49 -6.12 0.89
C LYS A 71 -8.30 -6.67 0.12
N VAL A 72 -8.55 -7.50 -0.89
CA VAL A 72 -7.50 -8.08 -1.75
C VAL A 72 -6.71 -6.98 -2.47
N GLU A 73 -7.37 -5.87 -2.80
CA GLU A 73 -6.76 -4.74 -3.50
C GLU A 73 -5.68 -4.03 -2.69
N SER A 74 -5.59 -4.27 -1.38
CA SER A 74 -4.47 -3.79 -0.55
C SER A 74 -3.12 -4.18 -1.15
N TRP A 75 -3.02 -5.39 -1.72
CA TRP A 75 -1.79 -5.88 -2.31
C TRP A 75 -1.41 -5.13 -3.59
N TYR A 76 -2.37 -4.64 -4.39
CA TYR A 76 -2.06 -3.79 -5.54
C TYR A 76 -1.44 -2.47 -5.10
N TRP A 77 -1.94 -1.87 -4.01
CA TRP A 77 -1.37 -0.67 -3.43
C TRP A 77 0.03 -0.91 -2.82
N TRP A 78 0.25 -2.06 -2.19
CA TRP A 78 1.58 -2.44 -1.70
C TRP A 78 2.58 -2.64 -2.84
N ILE A 79 2.16 -3.27 -3.95
CA ILE A 79 2.98 -3.41 -5.16
C ILE A 79 3.34 -2.02 -5.71
N ALA A 80 2.36 -1.11 -5.85
CA ALA A 80 2.60 0.25 -6.32
C ALA A 80 3.56 1.03 -5.40
N THR A 81 3.40 0.89 -4.08
CA THR A 81 4.30 1.47 -3.07
C THR A 81 5.73 0.98 -3.26
N ASN A 82 5.93 -0.34 -3.34
CA ASN A 82 7.25 -0.93 -3.47
C ASN A 82 7.93 -0.53 -4.79
N ILE A 83 7.19 -0.54 -5.90
CA ILE A 83 7.70 -0.11 -7.22
C ILE A 83 8.11 1.36 -7.22
N ALA A 84 7.36 2.24 -6.54
CA ALA A 84 7.74 3.65 -6.42
C ALA A 84 8.94 3.86 -5.49
N SER A 85 9.03 3.10 -4.41
CA SER A 85 10.09 3.21 -3.42
C SER A 85 11.45 2.76 -3.97
N ILE A 86 11.53 1.71 -4.80
CA ILE A 86 12.80 1.20 -5.34
C ILE A 86 13.65 2.29 -6.03
N PRO A 87 13.17 2.97 -7.10
CA PRO A 87 13.95 4.01 -7.77
C PRO A 87 14.16 5.23 -6.87
N LEU A 88 13.17 5.58 -6.03
CA LEU A 88 13.27 6.70 -5.11
C LEU A 88 14.44 6.55 -4.13
N TYR A 89 14.55 5.41 -3.47
CA TYR A 89 15.64 5.14 -2.53
C TYR A 89 16.97 4.88 -3.23
N PHE A 90 16.96 4.33 -4.45
CA PHE A 90 18.18 4.15 -5.24
C PHE A 90 18.81 5.50 -5.63
N VAL A 91 18.00 6.47 -6.10
CA VAL A 91 18.48 7.81 -6.44
C VAL A 91 19.00 8.55 -5.20
N LYS A 92 18.36 8.35 -4.04
CA LYS A 92 18.80 8.89 -2.74
C LYS A 92 20.04 8.21 -2.16
N GLN A 93 20.72 7.33 -2.92
CA GLN A 93 21.90 6.56 -2.49
C GLN A 93 21.65 5.60 -1.31
N TYR A 94 20.38 5.28 -1.04
CA TYR A 94 19.96 4.33 0.00
C TYR A 94 19.77 2.94 -0.59
N VAL A 95 20.87 2.34 -1.06
CA VAL A 95 20.86 1.08 -1.83
C VAL A 95 20.26 -0.08 -1.01
N PHE A 96 20.66 -0.23 0.25
CA PHE A 96 20.12 -1.30 1.11
C PHE A 96 18.60 -1.22 1.28
N THR A 97 18.06 0.00 1.41
CA THR A 97 16.62 0.25 1.49
C THR A 97 15.93 -0.12 0.17
N SER A 98 16.52 0.20 -0.98
CA SER A 98 15.95 -0.18 -2.28
C SER A 98 15.85 -1.71 -2.46
N VAL A 99 16.86 -2.45 -1.98
CA VAL A 99 16.86 -3.93 -2.01
C VAL A 99 15.79 -4.48 -1.06
N TYR A 100 15.61 -3.88 0.12
CA TYR A 100 14.52 -4.25 1.02
C TYR A 100 13.14 -4.11 0.35
N TYR A 101 12.88 -3.00 -0.36
CA TYR A 101 11.63 -2.82 -1.10
C TYR A 101 11.46 -3.82 -2.26
N LEU A 102 12.55 -4.28 -2.90
CA LEU A 102 12.49 -5.37 -3.87
C LEU A 102 12.03 -6.69 -3.22
N VAL A 103 12.55 -7.02 -2.04
CA VAL A 103 12.12 -8.22 -1.31
C VAL A 103 10.63 -8.11 -0.92
N LEU A 104 10.21 -6.96 -0.41
CA LEU A 104 8.80 -6.69 -0.11
C LEU A 104 7.90 -6.78 -1.34
N LEU A 105 8.39 -6.36 -2.51
CA LEU A 105 7.65 -6.47 -3.76
C LEU A 105 7.32 -7.93 -4.09
N PHE A 106 8.29 -8.84 -4.00
CA PHE A 106 8.05 -10.27 -4.20
C PHE A 106 7.06 -10.84 -3.16
N MET A 107 7.20 -10.46 -1.90
CA MET A 107 6.25 -10.86 -0.86
C MET A 107 4.83 -10.34 -1.12
N ALA A 108 4.69 -9.11 -1.64
CA ALA A 108 3.39 -8.54 -1.99
C ALA A 108 2.71 -9.32 -3.12
N PHE A 109 3.46 -9.81 -4.12
CA PHE A 109 2.91 -10.69 -5.15
C PHE A 109 2.43 -12.02 -4.57
N TRP A 110 3.19 -12.64 -3.66
CA TRP A 110 2.72 -13.86 -2.97
C TRP A 110 1.48 -13.61 -2.11
N GLY A 111 1.45 -12.50 -1.37
CA GLY A 111 0.30 -12.09 -0.57
C GLY A 111 -0.95 -11.91 -1.43
N LEU A 112 -0.82 -11.28 -2.61
CA LEU A 112 -1.91 -11.11 -3.57
C LEU A 112 -2.48 -12.45 -4.02
N VAL A 113 -1.62 -13.39 -4.43
CA VAL A 113 -2.06 -14.72 -4.90
C VAL A 113 -2.79 -15.46 -3.79
N GLU A 114 -2.21 -15.48 -2.58
CA GLU A 114 -2.79 -16.17 -1.44
C GLU A 114 -4.16 -15.61 -1.04
N TRP A 115 -4.29 -14.27 -0.98
CA TRP A 115 -5.55 -13.62 -0.62
C TRP A 115 -6.61 -13.77 -1.70
N ARG A 116 -6.22 -13.73 -2.98
CA ARG A 116 -7.15 -13.98 -4.09
C ARG A 116 -7.73 -15.39 -4.00
N ASN A 117 -6.88 -16.38 -3.76
CA ASN A 117 -7.31 -17.78 -3.61
C ASN A 117 -8.24 -17.97 -2.39
N LYS A 118 -7.93 -17.31 -1.27
CA LYS A 118 -8.78 -17.35 -0.06
C LYS A 118 -10.14 -16.68 -0.28
N ALA A 119 -10.16 -15.50 -0.90
CA ALA A 119 -11.38 -14.76 -1.19
C ALA A 119 -12.30 -15.54 -2.15
N GLN A 120 -11.73 -16.23 -3.15
CA GLN A 120 -12.50 -17.09 -4.06
C GLN A 120 -13.11 -18.29 -3.35
N LYS A 121 -12.33 -19.00 -2.51
CA LYS A 121 -12.84 -20.15 -1.72
C LYS A 121 -13.97 -19.76 -0.77
N GLN A 122 -13.93 -18.56 -0.19
CA GLN A 122 -14.99 -18.05 0.69
C GLN A 122 -16.29 -17.69 -0.05
N GLN A 123 -16.27 -17.49 -1.38
CA GLN A 123 -17.47 -17.19 -2.16
C GLN A 123 -18.22 -18.45 -2.63
N THR A 124 -17.54 -19.60 -2.65
CA THR A 124 -18.10 -20.87 -3.16
C THR A 124 -18.77 -21.72 -2.07
N VAL A 125 -18.62 -21.34 -0.79
CA VAL A 125 -19.18 -22.02 0.40
C VAL A 125 -20.34 -21.19 0.94
#